data_AF-A0A485AQE4-F1
#
_entry.id   AF-A0A485AQE4-F1
#
_cell.length_a   1.000
_cell.length_b   1.000
_cell.length_c   1.000
_cell.angle_alpha   90.00
_cell.angle_beta   90.00
_cell.angle_gamma   90.00
#
_symmetry.space_group_name_H-M   'P 1'
#
loop_
_entity.id
_entity.type
_entity.pdbx_description
1 polymer ?
#
loop_
_entity_poly.entity_id
_entity_poly.type
_entity_poly.pdbx_seq_one_letter_code
_entity_poly.pdbx_strand_id
1 'polypeptide(L)'
;MSAAKIFKTNEYLAVAVAACLMYPTLIDAAKALAAHQAGAVSAIWLLNTIPVSVFNYASSVIPVIFSILALKYIHQAVDRIMPEVLKTVFTPTLTLFLGALAALVIIGPIGIWLGKMLAWFIEGLFGVSASFAGLVVGAIRPVAILTGMHHAMTPIALQNFSDRGYDMLMPMMFMANMAIAGATFAIWRLNKDNRTVTLSAAISALLGITEPALFGVLTRYKKAFIAATVASSLASAFIAFFGVRLYGYILSSIFSLPAYIGPYFIFAISGVAIALVLSFTLTTILVGREQVK
;
A
#
# COMPACT_ATOMS: atom_id res chain seq x y z
N MET A 1 4.64 -3.75 -13.55
CA MET A 1 4.52 -5.18 -13.94
C MET A 1 3.42 -5.90 -13.17
N SER A 2 3.37 -5.86 -11.83
CA SER A 2 2.34 -6.57 -11.04
C SER A 2 0.90 -6.25 -11.46
N ALA A 3 0.56 -4.96 -11.65
CA ALA A 3 -0.76 -4.56 -12.15
C ALA A 3 -1.07 -5.15 -13.54
N ALA A 4 -0.08 -5.26 -14.43
CA ALA A 4 -0.28 -5.83 -15.76
C ALA A 4 -0.60 -7.32 -15.71
N LYS A 5 0.07 -8.06 -14.82
CA LYS A 5 -0.22 -9.48 -14.54
C LYS A 5 -1.64 -9.67 -13.99
N ILE A 6 -2.06 -8.81 -13.06
CA ILE A 6 -3.41 -8.84 -12.48
C ILE A 6 -4.47 -8.55 -13.54
N PHE A 7 -4.28 -7.52 -14.35
CA PHE A 7 -5.24 -7.14 -15.40
C PHE A 7 -5.14 -7.98 -16.67
N LYS A 8 -4.16 -8.88 -16.75
CA LYS A 8 -3.89 -9.76 -17.91
C LYS A 8 -3.66 -8.95 -19.19
N THR A 9 -2.78 -7.94 -19.12
CA THR A 9 -2.34 -7.15 -20.27
C THR A 9 -0.85 -7.30 -20.51
N ASN A 10 -0.36 -6.83 -21.66
CA ASN A 10 1.05 -6.93 -22.03
C ASN A 10 1.95 -6.13 -21.06
N GLU A 11 2.89 -6.81 -20.42
CA GLU A 11 3.77 -6.22 -19.41
C GLU A 11 4.73 -5.18 -19.99
N TYR A 12 5.21 -5.36 -21.22
CA TYR A 12 6.10 -4.41 -21.89
C TYR A 12 5.38 -3.11 -22.23
N LEU A 13 4.16 -3.20 -22.77
CA LEU A 13 3.33 -2.01 -23.04
C LEU A 13 2.98 -1.29 -21.74
N ALA A 14 2.70 -2.03 -20.66
CA ALA A 14 2.43 -1.43 -19.36
C ALA A 14 3.64 -0.68 -18.78
N VAL A 15 4.85 -1.23 -18.92
CA VAL A 15 6.08 -0.55 -18.52
C VAL A 15 6.32 0.70 -19.35
N ALA A 16 6.10 0.63 -20.67
CA ALA A 16 6.26 1.79 -21.56
C ALA A 16 5.29 2.92 -21.20
N VAL A 17 4.01 2.62 -20.93
CA VAL A 17 3.02 3.63 -20.47
C VAL A 17 3.42 4.22 -19.12
N ALA A 18 3.89 3.41 -18.17
CA ALA A 18 4.37 3.91 -16.88
C ALA A 18 5.60 4.82 -17.06
N ALA A 19 6.51 4.48 -17.98
CA ALA A 19 7.67 5.31 -18.30
C ALA A 19 7.28 6.66 -18.91
N CYS A 20 6.22 6.71 -19.73
CA CYS A 20 5.69 7.98 -20.25
C CYS A 20 5.20 8.91 -19.13
N LEU A 21 4.53 8.39 -18.10
CA LEU A 21 4.11 9.17 -16.93
C LEU A 21 5.32 9.71 -16.15
N MET A 22 6.43 8.97 -16.13
CA MET A 22 7.67 9.31 -15.42
C MET A 22 8.71 9.96 -16.34
N TYR A 23 8.30 10.53 -17.47
CA TYR A 23 9.24 11.10 -18.42
C TYR A 23 9.98 12.32 -17.80
N PRO A 24 11.31 12.46 -17.96
CA PRO A 24 12.10 13.49 -17.27
C PRO A 24 11.56 14.91 -17.43
N THR A 25 11.10 15.29 -18.64
CA THR A 25 10.54 16.62 -18.89
C THR A 25 9.31 16.92 -18.03
N LEU A 26 8.45 15.93 -17.77
CA LEU A 26 7.29 16.11 -16.88
C LEU A 26 7.72 16.22 -15.42
N ILE A 27 8.70 15.42 -15.00
CA ILE A 27 9.24 15.45 -13.64
C ILE A 27 9.91 16.79 -13.36
N ASP A 28 10.72 17.29 -14.29
CA ASP A 28 11.45 18.54 -14.12
C ASP A 28 10.50 19.75 -14.18
N ALA A 29 9.49 19.73 -15.06
CA ALA A 29 8.43 20.72 -15.05
C ALA A 29 7.65 20.72 -13.73
N ALA A 30 7.36 19.54 -13.17
CA ALA A 30 6.67 19.41 -11.88
C ALA A 30 7.53 19.92 -10.72
N LYS A 31 8.84 19.68 -10.73
CA LYS A 31 9.77 20.25 -9.74
C LYS A 31 9.85 21.77 -9.83
N ALA A 32 9.93 22.33 -11.04
CA ALA A 32 9.95 23.78 -11.24
C ALA A 32 8.65 24.43 -10.74
N LEU A 33 7.50 23.78 -10.98
CA LEU A 33 6.20 24.21 -10.49
C LEU A 33 6.11 24.16 -8.96
N ALA A 34 6.58 23.08 -8.34
CA ALA A 34 6.61 22.93 -6.88
C ALA A 34 7.54 23.94 -6.19
N ALA A 35 8.63 24.34 -6.86
CA ALA A 35 9.60 25.31 -6.35
C ALA A 35 9.21 26.79 -6.63
N HIS A 36 8.02 27.04 -7.17
CA HIS A 36 7.55 28.38 -7.56
C HIS A 36 8.55 29.17 -8.43
N GLN A 37 9.28 28.48 -9.30
CA GLN A 37 10.25 29.12 -10.17
C GLN A 37 9.55 30.03 -11.20
N ALA A 38 10.16 31.18 -11.49
CA ALA A 38 9.67 32.08 -12.53
C ALA A 38 9.67 31.35 -13.90
N GLY A 39 8.50 31.29 -14.54
CA GLY A 39 8.31 30.58 -15.81
C GLY A 39 7.84 29.13 -15.69
N ALA A 40 7.53 28.64 -14.48
CA ALA A 40 6.95 27.31 -14.30
C ALA A 40 5.56 27.22 -14.96
N VAL A 41 5.32 26.11 -15.68
CA VAL A 41 4.09 25.89 -16.44
C VAL A 41 3.24 24.82 -15.76
N SER A 42 1.94 25.07 -15.61
CA SER A 42 0.98 24.14 -14.98
C SER A 42 0.49 23.04 -15.94
N ALA A 43 0.67 23.22 -17.25
CA ALA A 43 0.30 22.24 -18.28
C ALA A 43 1.27 22.28 -19.46
N ILE A 44 1.63 21.11 -19.99
CA ILE A 44 2.33 20.98 -21.27
C ILE A 44 1.27 20.69 -22.34
N TRP A 45 1.32 21.42 -23.45
CA TRP A 45 0.33 21.28 -24.51
C TRP A 45 0.79 20.27 -25.55
N LEU A 46 0.06 19.16 -25.67
CA LEU A 46 0.24 18.23 -26.76
C LEU A 46 -0.41 18.81 -28.02
N LEU A 47 0.37 18.95 -29.09
CA LEU A 47 -0.08 19.51 -30.38
C LEU A 47 -0.78 20.87 -30.23
N ASN A 48 -0.39 21.66 -29.23
CA ASN A 48 -0.97 22.96 -28.92
C ASN A 48 -2.50 22.95 -28.64
N THR A 49 -3.08 21.79 -28.39
CA THR A 49 -4.55 21.60 -28.31
C THR A 49 -4.99 20.80 -27.09
N ILE A 50 -4.21 19.80 -26.66
CA ILE A 50 -4.58 18.95 -25.53
C ILE A 50 -3.69 19.29 -24.33
N PRO A 51 -4.26 19.82 -23.23
CA PRO A 51 -3.49 20.14 -22.03
C PRO A 51 -3.13 18.86 -21.27
N VAL A 52 -1.84 18.63 -21.05
CA VAL A 52 -1.31 17.60 -20.15
C VAL A 52 -0.93 18.29 -18.85
N SER A 53 -1.67 18.02 -17.78
CA SER A 53 -1.38 18.63 -16.47
C SER A 53 -0.02 18.17 -15.95
N VAL A 54 0.78 19.12 -15.49
CA VAL A 54 2.11 18.85 -14.95
C VAL A 54 1.97 18.39 -13.50
N PHE A 55 2.24 17.10 -13.27
CA PHE A 55 2.30 16.50 -11.94
C PHE A 55 3.55 15.65 -11.80
N ASN A 56 4.05 15.52 -10.57
CA ASN A 56 5.10 14.57 -10.26
C ASN A 56 4.49 13.16 -10.10
N TYR A 57 4.52 12.37 -11.17
CA TYR A 57 4.02 11.00 -11.15
C TYR A 57 5.04 9.97 -10.62
N ALA A 58 6.29 10.36 -10.36
CA ALA A 58 7.34 9.42 -9.97
C ALA A 58 7.05 8.69 -8.65
N SER A 59 6.32 9.35 -7.75
CA SER A 59 5.93 8.81 -6.45
C SER A 59 4.45 8.43 -6.37
N SER A 60 3.70 8.56 -7.48
CA SER A 60 2.26 8.34 -7.51
C SER A 60 1.91 7.00 -8.15
N VAL A 61 1.35 6.08 -7.36
CA VAL A 61 1.05 4.72 -7.83
C VAL A 61 -0.38 4.59 -8.37
N ILE A 62 -1.32 5.38 -7.85
CA ILE A 62 -2.74 5.35 -8.25
C ILE A 62 -2.90 5.64 -9.76
N PRO A 63 -2.32 6.72 -10.32
CA PRO A 63 -2.36 6.99 -11.76
C PRO A 63 -1.85 5.84 -12.61
N VAL A 64 -0.73 5.22 -12.21
CA VAL A 64 -0.09 4.14 -12.96
C VAL A 64 -0.97 2.89 -12.98
N ILE A 65 -1.55 2.50 -11.83
CA ILE A 65 -2.44 1.32 -11.75
C ILE A 65 -3.66 1.50 -12.65
N PHE A 66 -4.33 2.65 -12.57
CA PHE A 66 -5.50 2.92 -13.41
C PHE A 66 -5.13 3.04 -14.89
N SER A 67 -3.93 3.54 -15.21
CA SER A 67 -3.45 3.61 -16.60
C SER A 67 -3.24 2.22 -17.19
N ILE A 68 -2.70 1.28 -16.41
CA ILE A 68 -2.54 -0.11 -16.85
C ILE A 68 -3.89 -0.83 -16.96
N LEU A 69 -4.86 -0.50 -16.10
CA LEU A 69 -6.23 -0.98 -16.24
C LEU A 69 -6.86 -0.49 -17.56
N ALA A 70 -6.75 0.80 -17.86
CA ALA A 70 -7.23 1.35 -19.12
C ALA A 70 -6.50 0.75 -20.33
N LEU A 71 -5.19 0.53 -20.22
CA LEU A 71 -4.38 -0.09 -21.26
C LEU A 71 -4.91 -1.47 -21.68
N LYS A 72 -5.44 -2.26 -20.73
CA LYS A 72 -6.10 -3.54 -21.03
C LYS A 72 -7.28 -3.34 -22.00
N TYR A 73 -8.17 -2.39 -21.71
CA TYR A 73 -9.35 -2.13 -22.52
C TYR A 73 -9.00 -1.49 -23.87
N ILE A 74 -8.03 -0.57 -23.88
CA ILE A 74 -7.51 0.05 -25.10
C ILE A 74 -6.91 -1.03 -26.02
N HIS A 75 -6.07 -1.92 -25.47
CA HIS A 75 -5.46 -3.00 -26.23
C HIS A 75 -6.51 -3.92 -26.87
N GLN A 76 -7.52 -4.33 -26.10
CA GLN A 76 -8.61 -5.17 -26.59
C GLN A 76 -9.43 -4.48 -27.69
N ALA A 77 -9.68 -3.17 -27.57
CA ALA A 77 -10.40 -2.41 -28.58
C ALA A 77 -9.58 -2.29 -29.88
N VAL A 78 -8.30 -1.95 -29.78
CA VAL A 78 -7.40 -1.83 -30.93
C VAL A 78 -7.25 -3.18 -31.62
N ASP A 79 -6.99 -4.27 -30.88
CA ASP A 79 -6.81 -5.60 -31.47
C ASP A 79 -8.07 -6.13 -32.17
N ARG A 80 -9.26 -5.79 -31.65
CA ARG A 80 -10.54 -6.16 -32.26
C ARG A 80 -10.76 -5.47 -33.61
N ILE A 81 -10.33 -4.22 -33.74
CA ILE A 81 -10.54 -3.42 -34.96
C ILE A 81 -9.45 -3.74 -36.02
N MET A 82 -8.28 -4.21 -35.59
CA MET A 82 -7.12 -4.37 -36.47
C MET A 82 -7.20 -5.62 -37.37
N PRO A 83 -6.99 -5.49 -38.69
CA PRO A 83 -6.85 -6.64 -39.59
C PRO A 83 -5.65 -7.51 -39.22
N GLU A 84 -5.76 -8.85 -39.37
CA GLU A 84 -4.72 -9.81 -38.93
C GLU A 84 -3.31 -9.48 -39.45
N VAL A 85 -3.20 -9.06 -40.71
CA VAL A 85 -1.92 -8.72 -41.36
C VAL A 85 -1.24 -7.51 -40.70
N LEU A 86 -2.01 -6.61 -40.10
CA LEU A 86 -1.51 -5.37 -39.49
C LEU A 86 -1.31 -5.51 -37.98
N LYS A 87 -1.86 -6.55 -37.33
CA LYS A 87 -1.86 -6.71 -35.87
C LYS A 87 -0.47 -6.65 -35.25
N THR A 88 0.51 -7.32 -35.86
CA THR A 88 1.85 -7.45 -35.30
C THR A 88 2.56 -6.10 -35.13
N VAL A 89 2.27 -5.12 -35.98
CA VAL A 89 2.93 -3.80 -35.97
C VAL A 89 2.01 -2.73 -35.38
N PHE A 90 0.77 -2.65 -35.85
CA PHE A 90 -0.12 -1.54 -35.52
C PHE A 90 -0.82 -1.71 -34.18
N THR A 91 -1.18 -2.93 -33.78
CA THR A 91 -1.82 -3.15 -32.48
C THR A 91 -0.96 -2.64 -31.32
N PRO A 92 0.32 -3.04 -31.13
CA PRO A 92 1.12 -2.55 -30.02
C PRO A 92 1.39 -1.04 -30.12
N THR A 93 1.63 -0.52 -31.33
CA THR A 93 1.93 0.91 -31.55
C THR A 93 0.75 1.81 -31.17
N LEU A 94 -0.43 1.51 -31.68
CA LEU A 94 -1.65 2.28 -31.39
C LEU A 94 -2.09 2.09 -29.94
N THR A 95 -1.95 0.87 -29.40
CA THR A 95 -2.22 0.60 -27.98
C THR A 95 -1.33 1.47 -27.09
N LEU A 96 -0.03 1.57 -27.38
CA LEU A 96 0.89 2.40 -26.62
C LEU A 96 0.56 3.88 -26.76
N PHE A 97 0.34 4.36 -27.99
CA PHE A 97 0.03 5.77 -28.24
C PHE A 97 -1.25 6.22 -27.52
N LEU A 98 -2.35 5.48 -27.71
CA LEU A 98 -3.62 5.77 -27.06
C LEU A 98 -3.54 5.56 -25.54
N GLY A 99 -2.81 4.54 -25.09
CA GLY A 99 -2.57 4.24 -23.68
C GLY A 99 -1.81 5.36 -22.97
N ALA A 100 -0.72 5.84 -23.55
CA ALA A 100 0.06 6.96 -23.01
C ALA A 100 -0.72 8.27 -23.01
N LEU A 101 -1.50 8.55 -24.07
CA LEU A 101 -2.34 9.74 -24.14
C LEU A 101 -3.45 9.70 -23.10
N ALA A 102 -4.17 8.58 -22.97
CA ALA A 102 -5.18 8.40 -21.93
C ALA A 102 -4.58 8.51 -20.52
N ALA A 103 -3.39 7.94 -20.32
CA ALA A 103 -2.64 8.01 -19.06
C ALA A 103 -2.30 9.46 -18.69
N LEU A 104 -1.79 10.26 -19.62
CA LEU A 104 -1.33 11.62 -19.35
C LEU A 104 -2.45 12.66 -19.24
N VAL A 105 -3.46 12.56 -20.10
CA VAL A 105 -4.50 13.60 -20.24
C VAL A 105 -5.64 13.40 -19.25
N ILE A 106 -6.03 12.14 -19.01
CA ILE A 106 -7.26 11.82 -18.27
C ILE A 106 -6.90 11.14 -16.95
N ILE A 107 -6.23 9.98 -17.03
CA ILE A 107 -6.07 9.08 -15.88
C ILE A 107 -5.06 9.64 -14.88
N GLY A 108 -4.01 10.29 -15.36
CA GLY A 108 -2.98 10.97 -14.59
C GLY A 108 -3.59 11.97 -13.60
N PRO A 109 -4.25 13.03 -14.12
CA PRO A 109 -4.92 14.02 -13.28
C PRO A 109 -5.96 13.41 -12.35
N ILE A 110 -6.83 12.51 -12.85
CA ILE A 110 -7.86 11.86 -12.02
C ILE A 110 -7.22 11.06 -10.89
N GLY A 111 -6.17 10.28 -11.18
CA GLY A 111 -5.46 9.49 -10.18
C GLY A 111 -4.81 10.34 -9.10
N ILE A 112 -4.27 11.51 -9.46
CA ILE A 112 -3.72 12.47 -8.50
C ILE A 112 -4.83 13.05 -7.62
N TRP A 113 -5.97 13.44 -8.20
CA TRP A 113 -7.10 13.95 -7.41
C TRP A 113 -7.69 12.89 -6.48
N LEU A 114 -7.81 11.64 -6.93
CA LEU A 114 -8.21 10.51 -6.08
C LEU A 114 -7.21 10.28 -4.95
N GLY A 115 -5.91 10.35 -5.24
CA GLY A 115 -4.85 10.30 -4.23
C GLY A 115 -4.99 11.41 -3.20
N LYS A 116 -5.24 12.65 -3.64
CA LYS A 116 -5.48 13.80 -2.75
C LYS A 116 -6.76 13.65 -1.92
N MET A 117 -7.86 13.16 -2.48
CA MET A 117 -9.09 12.90 -1.72
C MET A 117 -8.87 11.85 -0.63
N LEU A 118 -8.12 10.79 -0.95
CA LEU A 118 -7.78 9.75 0.00
C LEU A 118 -6.82 10.27 1.08
N ALA A 119 -5.84 11.08 0.70
CA ALA A 119 -4.96 11.78 1.63
C ALA A 119 -5.79 12.69 2.56
N TRP A 120 -6.72 13.48 2.03
CA TRP A 120 -7.62 14.32 2.83
C TRP A 120 -8.49 13.53 3.78
N PHE A 121 -9.00 12.36 3.37
CA PHE A 121 -9.75 11.49 4.27
C PHE A 121 -8.89 11.01 5.45
N ILE A 122 -7.66 10.58 5.17
CA ILE A 122 -6.70 10.14 6.19
C ILE A 122 -6.28 11.32 7.07
N GLU A 123 -5.97 12.48 6.48
CA GLU A 123 -5.65 13.71 7.20
C GLU A 123 -6.81 14.17 8.07
N GLY A 124 -8.05 14.01 7.63
CA GLY A 124 -9.25 14.27 8.43
C GLY A 124 -9.29 13.41 9.69
N LEU A 125 -8.94 12.12 9.59
CA LEU A 125 -8.82 11.24 10.76
C LEU A 125 -7.71 11.72 11.71
N PHE A 126 -6.56 12.11 11.18
CA PHE A 126 -5.46 12.65 11.97
C PHE A 126 -5.78 14.02 12.60
N GLY A 127 -6.58 14.84 11.93
CA GLY A 127 -7.06 16.14 12.40
C GLY A 127 -8.06 16.04 13.55
N VAL A 128 -8.82 14.95 13.64
CA VAL A 128 -9.62 14.62 14.82
C VAL A 128 -8.72 14.14 15.96
N SER A 129 -7.90 13.11 15.72
CA SER A 129 -6.89 12.62 16.65
C SER A 129 -5.98 11.60 15.97
N ALA A 130 -4.66 11.77 16.08
CA ALA A 130 -3.71 10.78 15.58
C ALA A 130 -3.93 9.38 16.17
N SER A 131 -4.28 9.30 17.47
CA SER A 131 -4.59 8.02 18.13
C SER A 131 -5.85 7.37 17.56
N PHE A 132 -6.86 8.17 17.22
CA PHE A 132 -8.08 7.65 16.60
C PHE A 132 -7.81 7.12 15.19
N ALA A 133 -7.02 7.85 14.39
CA ALA A 133 -6.55 7.36 13.10
C ALA A 133 -5.81 6.02 13.25
N GLY A 134 -4.94 5.90 14.26
CA GLY A 134 -4.24 4.66 14.58
C GLY A 134 -5.16 3.51 14.98
N LEU A 135 -6.18 3.76 15.81
CA LEU A 135 -7.20 2.77 16.15
C LEU A 135 -7.89 2.24 14.89
N VAL A 136 -8.37 3.13 14.03
CA VAL A 136 -9.13 2.78 12.82
C VAL A 136 -8.26 2.02 11.82
N VAL A 137 -7.05 2.51 11.54
CA VAL A 137 -6.12 1.86 10.60
C VAL A 137 -5.71 0.48 11.13
N GLY A 138 -5.38 0.37 12.42
CA GLY A 138 -5.01 -0.90 13.04
C GLY A 138 -6.16 -1.91 13.09
N ALA A 139 -7.42 -1.46 13.17
CA ALA A 139 -8.59 -2.33 13.08
C ALA A 139 -8.88 -2.81 11.65
N ILE A 140 -8.77 -1.91 10.67
CA ILE A 140 -9.05 -2.21 9.26
C ILE A 140 -7.99 -3.15 8.69
N ARG A 141 -6.72 -2.98 9.07
CA ARG A 141 -5.61 -3.63 8.39
C ARG A 141 -5.69 -5.17 8.36
N PRO A 142 -5.91 -5.90 9.47
CA PRO A 142 -6.05 -7.36 9.41
C PRO A 142 -7.16 -7.84 8.47
N VAL A 143 -8.30 -7.13 8.43
CA VAL A 143 -9.42 -7.41 7.52
C VAL A 143 -9.07 -7.07 6.07
N ALA A 144 -8.37 -5.96 5.85
CA ALA A 144 -7.89 -5.55 4.54
C ALA A 144 -6.87 -6.55 3.96
N ILE A 145 -6.11 -7.26 4.80
CA ILE A 145 -5.21 -8.32 4.34
C ILE A 145 -6.01 -9.52 3.84
N LEU A 146 -7.02 -9.97 4.60
CA LEU A 146 -7.90 -11.08 4.18
C LEU A 146 -8.62 -10.83 2.86
N THR A 147 -8.97 -9.57 2.60
CA THR A 147 -9.69 -9.14 1.38
C THR A 147 -8.77 -8.68 0.25
N GLY A 148 -7.45 -8.64 0.47
CA GLY A 148 -6.47 -8.13 -0.49
C GLY A 148 -6.44 -6.60 -0.64
N MET A 149 -7.36 -5.87 -0.02
CA MET A 149 -7.44 -4.40 -0.09
C MET A 149 -6.23 -3.69 0.55
N HIS A 150 -5.46 -4.36 1.40
CA HIS A 150 -4.28 -3.78 2.04
C HIS A 150 -3.21 -3.31 1.03
N HIS A 151 -3.18 -3.85 -0.20
CA HIS A 151 -2.30 -3.37 -1.26
C HIS A 151 -2.56 -1.92 -1.67
N ALA A 152 -3.77 -1.39 -1.42
CA ALA A 152 -4.09 0.02 -1.66
C ALA A 152 -3.39 0.96 -0.67
N MET A 153 -2.95 0.47 0.50
CA MET A 153 -2.26 1.29 1.50
C MET A 153 -0.83 1.66 1.11
N THR A 154 -0.13 0.80 0.35
CA THR A 154 1.25 1.08 -0.08
C THR A 154 1.34 2.29 -1.02
N PRO A 155 0.51 2.43 -2.06
CA PRO A 155 0.37 3.67 -2.83
C PRO A 155 0.20 4.93 -2.00
N ILE A 156 -0.62 4.86 -0.94
CA ILE A 156 -0.90 6.00 -0.07
C ILE A 156 0.35 6.39 0.72
N ALA A 157 1.06 5.40 1.28
CA ALA A 157 2.30 5.66 1.99
C ALA A 157 3.38 6.29 1.08
N LEU A 158 3.49 5.82 -0.16
CA LEU A 158 4.38 6.40 -1.17
C LEU A 158 4.01 7.85 -1.50
N GLN A 159 2.72 8.14 -1.60
CA GLN A 159 2.22 9.50 -1.79
C GLN A 159 2.55 10.39 -0.57
N ASN A 160 2.40 9.89 0.66
CA ASN A 160 2.75 10.65 1.88
C ASN A 160 4.23 11.06 1.91
N PHE A 161 5.14 10.18 1.49
CA PHE A 161 6.56 10.56 1.34
C PHE A 161 6.76 11.71 0.35
N SER A 162 6.03 11.71 -0.76
CA SER A 162 6.11 12.78 -1.75
C SER A 162 5.55 14.10 -1.24
N ASP A 163 4.41 14.06 -0.55
CA ASP A 163 3.68 15.26 -0.16
C ASP A 163 4.21 15.90 1.13
N ARG A 164 4.68 15.06 2.07
CA ARG A 164 5.06 15.48 3.44
C ARG A 164 6.53 15.21 3.77
N GLY A 165 7.24 14.41 2.97
CA GLY A 165 8.59 13.93 3.27
C GLY A 165 8.63 12.79 4.29
N TYR A 166 7.48 12.34 4.82
CA TYR A 166 7.39 11.25 5.78
C TYR A 166 6.06 10.51 5.68
N ASP A 167 6.00 9.32 6.24
CA ASP A 167 4.78 8.52 6.34
C ASP A 167 4.51 8.04 7.78
N MET A 168 3.23 8.04 8.16
CA MET A 168 2.74 7.50 9.43
C MET A 168 1.90 6.22 9.23
N LEU A 169 1.50 5.92 7.99
CA LEU A 169 0.69 4.74 7.69
C LEU A 169 1.50 3.45 7.88
N MET A 170 2.67 3.34 7.27
CA MET A 170 3.58 2.18 7.32
C MET A 170 4.00 1.79 8.73
N PRO A 171 4.30 2.71 9.65
CA PRO A 171 4.44 2.39 11.07
C PRO A 171 3.22 1.65 11.64
N MET A 172 2.00 2.10 11.34
CA MET A 172 0.77 1.44 11.79
C MET A 172 0.58 0.07 11.12
N MET A 173 0.94 -0.04 9.84
CA MET A 173 0.95 -1.32 9.12
C MET A 173 1.92 -2.33 9.77
N PHE A 174 3.07 -1.85 10.24
CA PHE A 174 4.05 -2.65 10.96
C PHE A 174 3.49 -3.17 12.29
N MET A 175 2.80 -2.33 13.07
CA MET A 175 2.13 -2.79 14.30
C MET A 175 1.11 -3.90 14.04
N ALA A 176 0.33 -3.78 12.97
CA ALA A 176 -0.63 -4.81 12.59
C ALA A 176 0.05 -6.16 12.28
N ASN A 177 1.16 -6.14 11.54
CA ASN A 177 1.93 -7.36 11.25
C ASN A 177 2.49 -8.01 12.52
N MET A 178 2.98 -7.20 13.47
CA MET A 178 3.46 -7.68 14.76
C MET A 178 2.33 -8.27 15.61
N ALA A 179 1.14 -7.67 15.60
CA ALA A 179 -0.01 -8.21 16.30
C ALA A 179 -0.47 -9.55 15.69
N ILE A 180 -0.47 -9.67 14.37
CA ILE A 180 -0.77 -10.95 13.68
C ILE A 180 0.25 -12.01 14.10
N ALA A 181 1.55 -11.69 14.07
CA ALA A 181 2.60 -12.61 14.52
C ALA A 181 2.39 -13.05 15.98
N GLY A 182 2.08 -12.12 16.89
CA GLY A 182 1.85 -12.41 18.31
C GLY A 182 0.69 -13.38 18.54
N ALA A 183 -0.43 -13.21 17.85
CA ALA A 183 -1.55 -14.14 17.92
C ALA A 183 -1.18 -15.52 17.36
N THR A 184 -0.44 -15.58 16.25
CA THR A 184 0.00 -16.85 15.67
C THR A 184 0.99 -17.58 16.57
N PHE A 185 1.90 -16.88 17.25
CA PHE A 185 2.75 -17.48 18.29
C PHE A 185 1.96 -18.04 19.46
N ALA A 186 0.88 -17.39 19.88
CA ALA A 186 0.00 -17.93 20.92
C ALA A 186 -0.68 -19.22 20.45
N ILE A 187 -1.16 -19.29 19.21
CA ILE A 187 -1.72 -20.52 18.65
C ILE A 187 -0.67 -21.62 18.52
N TRP A 188 0.56 -21.31 18.11
CA TRP A 188 1.67 -22.26 18.09
C TRP A 188 1.95 -22.86 19.49
N ARG A 189 1.84 -22.06 20.54
CA ARG A 189 1.99 -22.53 21.90
C ARG A 189 0.84 -23.46 22.31
N LEU A 190 -0.40 -23.12 21.95
CA LEU A 190 -1.62 -23.82 22.36
C LEU A 190 -1.91 -25.10 21.55
N ASN A 191 -1.59 -25.12 20.26
CA ASN A 191 -1.89 -26.23 19.36
C ASN A 191 -0.66 -27.14 19.19
N LYS A 192 -0.70 -28.33 19.80
CA LYS A 192 0.41 -29.29 19.79
C LYS A 192 0.53 -30.07 18.47
N ASP A 193 -0.56 -30.30 17.77
CA ASP A 193 -0.61 -31.19 16.59
C ASP A 193 -0.06 -30.52 15.32
N ASN A 194 -0.15 -29.19 15.22
CA ASN A 194 0.27 -28.43 14.04
C ASN A 194 1.39 -27.42 14.35
N ARG A 195 2.28 -27.74 15.30
CA ARG A 195 3.32 -26.81 15.76
C ARG A 195 4.26 -26.32 14.65
N THR A 196 4.69 -27.20 13.75
CA THR A 196 5.63 -26.81 12.69
C THR A 196 5.00 -25.78 11.73
N VAL A 197 3.75 -26.01 11.34
CA VAL A 197 3.00 -25.11 10.44
C VAL A 197 2.73 -23.76 11.10
N THR A 198 2.26 -23.79 12.36
CA THR A 198 1.93 -22.56 13.09
C THR A 198 3.17 -21.74 13.45
N LEU A 199 4.29 -22.38 13.76
CA LEU A 199 5.56 -21.68 13.98
C LEU A 199 6.08 -21.03 12.69
N SER A 200 6.07 -21.77 11.59
CA SER A 200 6.48 -21.24 10.27
C SER A 200 5.64 -20.03 9.87
N ALA A 201 4.31 -20.11 10.05
CA ALA A 201 3.40 -19.01 9.80
C ALA A 201 3.65 -17.80 10.72
N ALA A 202 3.94 -18.02 12.02
CA ALA A 202 4.26 -16.95 12.95
C ALA A 202 5.56 -16.22 12.60
N ILE A 203 6.61 -16.98 12.24
CA ILE A 203 7.88 -16.41 11.76
C ILE A 203 7.65 -15.64 10.47
N SER A 204 6.88 -16.19 9.52
CA SER A 204 6.52 -15.49 8.28
C SER A 204 5.87 -14.13 8.55
N ALA A 205 4.94 -14.07 9.52
CA ALA A 205 4.28 -12.82 9.93
C ALA A 205 5.25 -11.80 10.56
N LEU A 206 6.21 -12.26 11.37
CA LEU A 206 7.29 -11.37 11.87
C LEU A 206 8.13 -10.78 10.74
N LEU A 207 8.35 -11.56 9.70
CA LEU A 207 9.09 -11.15 8.51
C LEU A 207 8.24 -10.27 7.56
N GLY A 208 6.99 -9.98 7.92
CA GLY A 208 6.10 -9.08 7.19
C GLY A 208 5.21 -9.78 6.16
N ILE A 209 5.29 -11.11 6.04
CA ILE A 209 4.42 -11.92 5.18
C ILE A 209 3.33 -12.54 6.06
N THR A 210 2.13 -11.97 6.01
CA THR A 210 1.06 -12.27 7.00
C THR A 210 0.01 -13.23 6.48
N GLU A 211 0.03 -13.55 5.19
CA GLU A 211 -0.93 -14.42 4.53
C GLU A 211 -0.93 -15.85 5.11
N PRO A 212 0.23 -16.50 5.34
CA PRO A 212 0.25 -17.83 5.96
C PRO A 212 -0.32 -17.82 7.38
N ALA A 213 -0.07 -16.76 8.15
CA ALA A 213 -0.58 -16.60 9.51
C ALA A 213 -2.09 -16.35 9.53
N LEU A 214 -2.59 -15.44 8.69
CA LEU A 214 -4.00 -15.10 8.63
C LEU A 214 -4.82 -16.25 8.06
N PHE A 215 -4.53 -16.71 6.84
CA PHE A 215 -5.32 -17.73 6.16
C PHE A 215 -5.05 -19.15 6.68
N GLY A 216 -3.80 -19.44 7.06
CA GLY A 216 -3.41 -20.77 7.52
C GLY A 216 -3.73 -21.03 8.99
N VAL A 217 -3.82 -19.97 9.82
CA VAL A 217 -3.97 -20.12 11.28
C VAL A 217 -5.14 -19.29 11.83
N LEU A 218 -5.09 -17.97 11.77
CA LEU A 218 -5.99 -17.10 12.54
C LEU A 218 -7.46 -17.15 12.09
N THR A 219 -7.74 -17.36 10.81
CA THR A 219 -9.13 -17.51 10.32
C THR A 219 -9.84 -18.72 10.89
N ARG A 220 -9.10 -19.78 11.26
CA ARG A 220 -9.65 -20.96 11.95
C ARG A 220 -10.02 -20.66 13.40
N TYR A 221 -9.37 -19.67 14.02
CA TYR A 221 -9.57 -19.25 15.39
C TYR A 221 -10.10 -17.81 15.46
N LYS A 222 -11.41 -17.64 15.28
CA LYS A 222 -12.07 -16.30 15.26
C LYS A 222 -11.63 -15.39 16.42
N LYS A 223 -11.50 -15.94 17.63
CA LYS A 223 -11.05 -15.20 18.81
C LYS A 223 -9.60 -14.73 18.73
N ALA A 224 -8.71 -15.52 18.11
CA ALA A 224 -7.33 -15.13 17.87
C ALA A 224 -7.24 -14.00 16.83
N PHE A 225 -8.07 -14.05 15.79
CA PHE A 225 -8.17 -12.97 14.81
C PHE A 225 -8.67 -11.66 15.44
N ILE A 226 -9.69 -11.73 16.31
CA ILE A 226 -10.19 -10.57 17.06
C ILE A 226 -9.10 -10.03 17.99
N ALA A 227 -8.40 -10.90 18.73
CA ALA A 227 -7.29 -10.51 19.60
C ALA A 227 -6.18 -9.78 18.84
N ALA A 228 -5.78 -10.31 17.67
CA ALA A 228 -4.81 -9.66 16.80
C ALA A 228 -5.29 -8.29 16.33
N THR A 229 -6.57 -8.17 15.98
CA THR A 229 -7.17 -6.90 15.53
C THR A 229 -7.20 -5.85 16.62
N VAL A 230 -7.57 -6.23 17.84
CA VAL A 230 -7.57 -5.33 19.01
C VAL A 230 -6.15 -4.89 19.36
N ALA A 231 -5.20 -5.82 19.42
CA ALA A 231 -3.81 -5.50 19.71
C ALA A 231 -3.17 -4.62 18.62
N SER A 232 -3.48 -4.90 17.34
CA SER A 232 -3.12 -4.07 16.19
C SER A 232 -3.63 -2.64 16.37
N SER A 233 -4.92 -2.48 16.65
CA SER A 233 -5.56 -1.18 16.85
C SER A 233 -4.92 -0.37 17.98
N LEU A 234 -4.67 -1.00 19.13
CA LEU A 234 -4.09 -0.33 20.30
C LEU A 234 -2.61 0.04 20.08
N ALA A 235 -1.82 -0.86 19.48
CA ALA A 235 -0.43 -0.57 19.15
C ALA A 235 -0.31 0.53 18.08
N SER A 236 -1.16 0.50 17.03
CA SER A 236 -1.23 1.55 16.01
C SER A 236 -1.65 2.90 16.60
N ALA A 237 -2.61 2.92 17.52
CA ALA A 237 -3.02 4.13 18.22
C ALA A 237 -1.92 4.72 19.11
N PHE A 238 -1.17 3.85 19.80
CA PHE A 238 -0.02 4.23 20.63
C PHE A 238 1.06 4.90 19.78
N ILE A 239 1.52 4.27 18.69
CA ILE A 239 2.58 4.88 17.88
C ILE A 239 2.11 6.13 17.13
N ALA A 240 0.82 6.21 16.78
CA ALA A 240 0.26 7.39 16.17
C ALA A 240 0.13 8.55 17.16
N PHE A 241 -0.17 8.28 18.44
CA PHE A 241 -0.15 9.27 19.52
C PHE A 241 1.22 9.93 19.66
N PHE A 242 2.28 9.14 19.66
CA PHE A 242 3.66 9.64 19.74
C PHE A 242 4.19 10.17 18.41
N GLY A 243 3.36 10.20 17.36
CA GLY A 243 3.72 10.76 16.07
C GLY A 243 4.87 10.01 15.39
N VAL A 244 4.96 8.69 15.54
CA VAL A 244 6.02 7.88 14.94
C VAL A 244 5.97 8.00 13.42
N ARG A 245 7.10 8.41 12.84
CA ARG A 245 7.26 8.67 11.40
C ARG A 245 8.35 7.80 10.80
N LEU A 246 8.17 7.50 9.53
CA LEU A 246 9.17 6.90 8.65
C LEU A 246 9.56 7.92 7.57
N TYR A 247 10.82 7.93 7.14
CA TYR A 247 11.34 8.86 6.12
C TYR A 247 11.76 8.19 4.80
N GLY A 248 11.66 6.86 4.73
CA GLY A 248 11.94 6.10 3.52
C GLY A 248 11.10 4.84 3.48
N TYR A 249 10.83 4.34 2.28
CA TYR A 249 10.05 3.13 2.09
C TYR A 249 10.82 1.90 2.58
N ILE A 250 10.19 1.08 3.44
CA ILE A 250 10.70 -0.21 3.90
C ILE A 250 9.56 -1.20 4.12
N LEU A 251 9.76 -2.50 3.87
CA LEU A 251 8.70 -3.46 4.15
C LEU A 251 8.36 -3.50 5.64
N SER A 252 7.07 -3.62 5.97
CA SER A 252 6.56 -3.69 7.34
C SER A 252 6.92 -5.02 8.02
N SER A 253 8.17 -5.17 8.46
CA SER A 253 8.68 -6.37 9.13
C SER A 253 9.53 -6.00 10.34
N ILE A 254 9.95 -6.98 11.14
CA ILE A 254 10.88 -6.73 12.26
C ILE A 254 12.18 -6.06 11.80
N PHE A 255 12.61 -6.29 10.56
CA PHE A 255 13.77 -5.64 9.94
C PHE A 255 13.54 -4.17 9.57
N SER A 256 12.34 -3.65 9.78
CA SER A 256 12.07 -2.21 9.64
C SER A 256 12.52 -1.40 10.85
N LEU A 257 12.81 -2.03 12.00
CA LEU A 257 13.23 -1.34 13.22
C LEU A 257 14.41 -0.37 13.04
N PRO A 258 15.47 -0.69 12.27
CA PRO A 258 16.56 0.25 12.01
C PRO A 258 16.11 1.55 11.34
N ALA A 259 15.03 1.54 10.55
CA ALA A 259 14.50 2.74 9.90
C ALA A 259 13.84 3.73 10.87
N TYR A 260 13.64 3.33 12.14
CA TYR A 260 13.13 4.19 13.20
C TYR A 260 14.22 4.74 14.13
N ILE A 261 15.51 4.39 13.91
CA ILE A 261 16.62 4.89 14.73
C ILE A 261 16.60 6.42 14.75
N GLY A 262 16.53 6.98 15.94
CA GLY A 262 16.30 8.40 16.17
C GLY A 262 15.24 8.63 17.25
N PRO A 263 14.55 9.77 17.25
CA PRO A 263 13.64 10.15 18.34
C PRO A 263 12.43 9.22 18.49
N TYR A 264 12.06 8.51 17.42
CA TYR A 264 10.89 7.62 17.40
C TYR A 264 11.22 6.17 17.77
N PHE A 265 12.49 5.80 17.89
CA PHE A 265 12.92 4.41 18.05
C PHE A 265 12.32 3.75 19.29
N ILE A 266 12.31 4.46 20.42
CA ILE A 266 11.78 3.95 21.67
C ILE A 266 10.28 3.66 21.56
N PHE A 267 9.52 4.56 20.93
CA PHE A 267 8.08 4.40 20.73
C PHE A 267 7.78 3.28 19.72
N ALA A 268 8.61 3.13 18.68
CA ALA A 268 8.49 2.03 17.74
C ALA A 268 8.69 0.67 18.44
N ILE A 269 9.74 0.52 19.26
CA ILE A 269 9.97 -0.70 20.05
C ILE A 269 8.83 -0.95 21.04
N SER A 270 8.39 0.07 21.77
CA SER A 270 7.26 -0.05 22.69
C SER A 270 5.99 -0.47 21.95
N GLY A 271 5.71 0.09 20.77
CA GLY A 271 4.60 -0.29 19.93
C GLY A 271 4.67 -1.76 19.49
N VAL A 272 5.85 -2.23 19.06
CA VAL A 272 6.09 -3.64 18.70
C VAL A 272 5.83 -4.55 19.91
N ALA A 273 6.34 -4.19 21.08
CA ALA A 273 6.13 -4.93 22.31
C ALA A 273 4.64 -5.00 22.68
N ILE A 274 3.92 -3.87 22.60
CA ILE A 274 2.47 -3.82 22.80
C ILE A 274 1.78 -4.75 21.79
N ALA A 275 2.06 -4.64 20.50
CA ALA A 275 1.44 -5.45 19.46
C ALA A 275 1.65 -6.95 19.69
N LEU A 276 2.89 -7.39 19.90
CA LEU A 276 3.24 -8.80 20.09
C LEU A 276 2.68 -9.36 21.41
N VAL A 277 2.99 -8.70 22.53
CA VAL A 277 2.66 -9.21 23.87
C VAL A 277 1.16 -9.14 24.11
N LEU A 278 0.50 -8.05 23.73
CA LEU A 278 -0.94 -7.93 23.92
C LEU A 278 -1.70 -8.92 23.05
N SER A 279 -1.30 -9.08 21.79
CA SER A 279 -1.93 -10.05 20.89
C SER A 279 -1.74 -11.49 21.37
N PHE A 280 -0.52 -11.83 21.82
CA PHE A 280 -0.19 -13.15 22.37
C PHE A 280 -1.00 -13.45 23.62
N THR A 281 -1.07 -12.51 24.57
CA THR A 281 -1.78 -12.69 25.84
C THR A 281 -3.29 -12.78 25.65
N LEU A 282 -3.89 -11.87 24.88
CA LEU A 282 -5.31 -11.92 24.55
C LEU A 282 -5.69 -13.21 23.83
N THR A 283 -4.89 -13.64 22.84
CA THR A 283 -5.13 -14.90 22.13
C THR A 283 -5.03 -16.10 23.08
N THR A 284 -4.03 -16.13 23.96
CA THR A 284 -3.83 -17.21 24.93
C THR A 284 -5.04 -17.33 25.86
N ILE A 285 -5.56 -16.21 26.37
CA ILE A 285 -6.72 -16.20 27.27
C ILE A 285 -8.01 -16.60 26.55
N LEU A 286 -8.26 -16.02 25.37
CA LEU A 286 -9.54 -16.19 24.67
C LEU A 286 -9.69 -17.58 24.03
N VAL A 287 -8.60 -18.13 23.48
CA VAL A 287 -8.59 -19.46 22.83
C VAL A 287 -8.28 -20.57 23.83
N GLY A 288 -7.37 -20.34 24.77
CA GLY A 288 -7.04 -21.35 25.80
C GLY A 288 -8.25 -21.76 26.65
N ARG A 289 -9.21 -20.85 26.87
CA ARG A 289 -10.48 -21.14 27.57
C ARG A 289 -11.43 -22.07 26.80
N GLU A 290 -11.28 -22.22 25.48
CA GLU A 290 -12.12 -23.12 24.67
C GLU A 290 -11.57 -24.53 24.58
N GLN A 291 -10.25 -24.72 24.69
CA GLN A 291 -9.67 -26.07 24.73
C GLN A 291 -9.86 -26.78 26.08
N VAL A 292 -10.30 -26.04 27.11
CA VAL A 292 -10.55 -26.54 28.47
C VAL A 292 -12.04 -26.84 28.71
N LYS A 293 -12.92 -26.57 27.74
CA LYS A 293 -14.32 -27.00 27.73
C LYS A 293 -14.49 -28.21 26.83
#